data_AF-A0A3D5P5J6-F1
#
_entry.id   AF-A0A3D5P5J6-F1
#
_cell.length_a   1.000
_cell.length_b   1.000
_cell.length_c   1.000
_cell.angle_alpha   90.00
_cell.angle_beta   90.00
_cell.angle_gamma   90.00
#
_symmetry.space_group_name_H-M   'P 1'
#
loop_
_entity.id
_entity.type
_entity.pdbx_description
1 polymer ?
#
loop_
_entity_poly.entity_id
_entity_poly.type
_entity_poly.pdbx_seq_one_letter_code
_entity_poly.pdbx_strand_id
1 'polypeptide(L)' 'ELTHGSDLVRAARNQHERIASTFACKSAIKAGQKLSESEMQELFDQLFATELPHHDVHGRPTIVRLSKGELERKFGRK' A
#
# COMPACT_ATOMS: atom_id res chain seq x y z
N GLU A 1 -28.17 19.24 13.24
CA GLU A 1 -27.54 18.76 11.99
C GLU A 1 -26.49 19.76 11.48
N LEU A 2 -25.38 19.94 12.20
CA LEU A 2 -24.27 20.85 11.82
C LEU A 2 -22.91 20.12 11.70
N THR A 3 -22.92 18.79 11.83
CA THR A 3 -21.71 17.98 12.04
C THR A 3 -21.22 17.27 10.78
N HIS A 4 -22.03 17.20 9.71
CA HIS A 4 -21.68 16.52 8.48
C HIS A 4 -21.48 17.55 7.37
N GLY A 5 -20.24 17.69 6.90
CA GLY A 5 -19.90 18.53 5.73
C GLY A 5 -19.46 19.96 6.02
N SER A 6 -19.31 20.38 7.29
CA SER A 6 -18.74 21.70 7.58
C SER A 6 -17.30 21.82 7.09
N ASP A 7 -16.89 23.02 6.69
CA ASP A 7 -15.54 23.27 6.16
C ASP A 7 -14.44 22.91 7.16
N LEU A 8 -14.72 23.10 8.46
CA LEU A 8 -13.86 22.69 9.56
C LEU A 8 -13.66 21.17 9.60
N VAL A 9 -14.73 20.38 9.47
CA VAL A 9 -14.66 18.91 9.46
C VAL A 9 -13.87 18.43 8.24
N ARG A 10 -14.10 19.04 7.07
CA ARG A 10 -13.35 18.71 5.84
C ARG A 10 -11.87 19.05 5.96
N ALA A 11 -11.53 20.23 6.52
CA ALA A 11 -10.16 20.64 6.75
C ALA A 11 -9.43 19.71 7.74
N ALA A 12 -10.08 19.35 8.84
CA ALA A 12 -9.54 18.41 9.81
C ALA A 12 -9.30 17.03 9.21
N ARG A 13 -10.26 16.49 8.44
CA ARG A 13 -10.10 15.22 7.72
C ARG A 13 -8.92 15.27 6.75
N ASN A 14 -8.84 16.31 5.92
CA ASN A 14 -7.72 16.48 4.98
C ASN A 14 -6.37 16.54 5.70
N GLN A 15 -6.29 17.16 6.86
CA GLN A 15 -5.07 17.20 7.65
C GLN A 15 -4.71 15.83 8.23
N HIS A 16 -5.71 15.09 8.73
CA HIS A 16 -5.52 13.72 9.20
C HIS A 16 -4.97 12.82 8.09
N GLU A 17 -5.56 12.85 6.89
CA GLU A 17 -5.11 12.07 5.73
C GLU A 17 -3.66 12.38 5.35
N ARG A 18 -3.25 13.66 5.36
CA ARG A 18 -1.86 14.04 5.07
C ARG A 18 -0.88 13.49 6.09
N ILE A 19 -1.24 13.54 7.38
CA ILE A 19 -0.40 13.02 8.46
C ILE A 19 -0.31 11.49 8.33
N ALA A 20 -1.43 10.80 8.12
CA ALA A 20 -1.47 9.36 7.94
C ALA A 20 -0.63 8.90 6.74
N SER A 21 -0.77 9.57 5.58
CA SER A 21 0.03 9.30 4.38
C SER A 21 1.53 9.50 4.64
N THR A 22 1.90 10.60 5.29
CA THR A 22 3.32 10.87 5.65
C THR A 22 3.85 9.81 6.61
N PHE A 23 3.07 9.46 7.63
CA PHE A 23 3.44 8.46 8.62
C PHE A 23 3.66 7.10 7.95
N ALA A 24 2.70 6.62 7.15
CA ALA A 24 2.80 5.37 6.39
C ALA A 24 4.07 5.32 5.53
N CYS A 25 4.34 6.39 4.76
CA CYS A 25 5.51 6.44 3.89
C CYS A 25 6.83 6.49 4.66
N LYS A 26 6.87 7.10 5.85
CA LYS A 26 8.07 7.17 6.67
C LYS A 26 8.31 5.89 7.46
N SER A 27 7.27 5.26 8.01
CA SER A 27 7.36 4.01 8.79
C SER A 27 7.47 2.73 7.94
N ALA A 28 7.10 2.78 6.66
CA ALA A 28 7.15 1.61 5.79
C ALA A 28 8.55 0.97 5.70
N ILE A 29 8.57 -0.36 5.51
CA ILE A 29 9.77 -1.12 5.13
C ILE A 29 10.37 -0.50 3.86
N LYS A 30 11.69 -0.31 3.83
CA LYS A 30 12.37 0.37 2.72
C LYS A 30 13.02 -0.61 1.75
N ALA A 31 13.24 -0.14 0.53
CA ALA A 31 13.97 -0.91 -0.47
C ALA A 31 15.35 -1.33 0.06
N GLY A 32 15.68 -2.61 -0.10
CA GLY A 32 16.94 -3.20 0.36
C GLY A 32 16.96 -3.59 1.85
N GLN A 33 15.91 -3.30 2.62
CA GLN A 33 15.78 -3.80 3.98
C GLN A 33 15.60 -5.33 3.94
N LYS A 34 16.45 -6.05 4.67
CA LYS A 34 16.36 -7.50 4.80
C LYS A 34 15.20 -7.85 5.72
N LEU A 35 14.42 -8.85 5.34
CA LEU A 35 13.34 -9.42 6.12
C LEU A 35 13.58 -10.92 6.27
N SER A 36 13.20 -11.45 7.42
CA SER A 36 13.00 -12.88 7.64
C SER A 36 11.76 -13.37 6.88
N GLU A 37 11.66 -14.69 6.69
CA GLU A 37 10.47 -15.30 6.08
C GLU A 37 9.20 -15.01 6.89
N SER A 38 9.28 -15.01 8.22
CA SER A 38 8.14 -14.67 9.08
C SER A 38 7.68 -13.22 8.90
N GLU A 39 8.61 -12.26 8.80
CA GLU A 39 8.24 -10.86 8.56
C GLU A 39 7.64 -10.66 7.17
N MET A 40 8.10 -11.40 6.17
CA MET A 40 7.52 -11.36 4.83
C MET A 40 6.08 -11.91 4.82
N GLN A 41 5.80 -13.01 5.52
CA GLN A 41 4.44 -13.56 5.62
C GLN A 41 3.50 -12.62 6.35
N GLU A 42 3.93 -12.10 7.49
CA GLU A 42 3.16 -11.11 8.27
C GLU A 42 2.81 -9.88 7.42
N LEU A 43 3.73 -9.41 6.56
CA LEU A 43 3.46 -8.29 5.66
C LEU A 43 2.32 -8.60 4.68
N PHE A 44 2.25 -9.82 4.15
CA PHE A 44 1.14 -10.23 3.27
C PHE A 44 -0.17 -10.34 4.04
N ASP A 45 -0.16 -10.93 5.23
CA ASP A 45 -1.34 -11.05 6.08
C ASP A 45 -1.91 -9.68 6.43
N GLN A 46 -1.06 -8.73 6.84
CA GLN A 46 -1.45 -7.35 7.11
C GLN A 46 -1.97 -6.64 5.86
N LEU A 47 -1.31 -6.81 4.72
CA LEU A 47 -1.74 -6.20 3.45
C LEU A 47 -3.15 -6.65 3.09
N PHE A 48 -3.43 -7.95 3.11
CA PHE A 48 -4.73 -8.50 2.74
C PHE A 48 -5.82 -8.29 3.79
N ALA A 49 -5.45 -7.92 5.02
CA ALA A 49 -6.40 -7.45 6.03
C ALA A 49 -6.85 -5.99 5.82
N THR A 50 -6.18 -5.21 4.96
CA THR A 50 -6.57 -3.82 4.67
C THR A 50 -7.78 -3.74 3.73
N GLU A 51 -8.52 -2.62 3.79
CA GLU A 51 -9.67 -2.38 2.91
C GLU A 51 -9.28 -2.14 1.44
N LEU A 52 -8.08 -1.58 1.19
CA LEU A 52 -7.60 -1.19 -0.14
C LEU A 52 -6.20 -1.76 -0.41
N PRO A 53 -6.06 -3.09 -0.56
CA PRO A 53 -4.76 -3.75 -0.59
C PRO A 53 -3.98 -3.54 -1.89
N HIS A 54 -4.58 -2.99 -2.94
CA HIS A 54 -4.02 -2.97 -4.29
C HIS A 54 -3.19 -1.72 -4.63
N HIS A 55 -3.27 -0.66 -3.83
CA HIS A 55 -2.53 0.57 -4.06
C HIS A 55 -1.98 1.17 -2.75
N ASP A 56 -0.82 1.82 -2.81
CA ASP A 56 -0.31 2.61 -1.69
C ASP A 56 -1.05 3.96 -1.56
N VAL A 57 -0.68 4.74 -0.54
CA VAL A 57 -1.23 6.09 -0.29
C VAL A 57 -0.93 7.11 -1.40
N HIS A 58 -0.15 6.74 -2.41
CA HIS A 58 0.17 7.55 -3.60
C HIS A 58 -0.40 6.96 -4.89
N GLY A 59 -1.17 5.86 -4.82
CA GLY A 59 -1.78 5.19 -5.96
C GLY A 59 -0.87 4.18 -6.68
N ARG A 60 0.34 3.92 -6.19
CA ARG A 60 1.24 2.92 -6.80
C ARG A 60 0.73 1.52 -6.50
N PRO A 61 0.79 0.58 -7.47
CA PRO A 61 0.37 -0.79 -7.22
C PRO A 61 1.25 -1.45 -6.16
N THR A 62 0.63 -2.14 -5.20
CA THR A 62 1.32 -2.90 -4.14
C THR A 62 1.81 -4.26 -4.62
N ILE A 63 1.07 -4.89 -5.53
CA ILE A 63 1.33 -6.24 -6.06
C ILE A 63 1.27 -6.21 -7.58
N VAL A 64 2.21 -6.91 -8.23
CA VAL A 64 2.17 -7.21 -9.65
C VAL A 64 2.11 -8.72 -9.85
N ARG A 65 1.25 -9.18 -10.76
CA ARG A 65 1.13 -10.60 -11.09
C ARG A 65 1.87 -10.89 -12.39
N LEU A 66 2.94 -11.67 -12.31
CA LEU A 66 3.63 -12.21 -13.48
C LEU A 66 3.17 -13.65 -13.70
N SER A 67 2.51 -13.91 -14.83
CA SER A 67 2.09 -15.27 -15.17
C SER A 67 3.28 -16.12 -15.62
N LYS A 68 3.18 -17.45 -15.51
CA LYS A 68 4.20 -18.37 -16.03
C LYS A 68 4.47 -18.15 -17.53
N GLY A 69 3.42 -17.96 -18.32
CA GLY A 69 3.56 -17.70 -19.76
C GLY A 69 4.24 -16.37 -20.08
N GLU A 70 3.99 -15.34 -19.28
CA GLU A 70 4.68 -14.05 -19.42
C GLU A 70 6.16 -14.17 -19.06
N LEU A 71 6.48 -14.88 -17.98
CA LEU A 71 7.87 -15.18 -17.61
C LEU A 71 8.58 -15.95 -18.73
N GLU A 72 7.98 -17.04 -19.22
CA GLU A 72 8.56 -17.84 -20.31
C GLU A 72 8.88 -16.98 -21.55
N ARG A 73 7.95 -16.10 -21.96
CA ARG A 73 8.17 -15.17 -23.08
C ARG A 73 9.32 -14.20 -22.80
N LYS A 74 9.38 -13.59 -21.61
CA LYS A 74 10.45 -12.65 -21.23
C LYS A 74 11.84 -13.30 -21.21
N PHE A 75 11.90 -14.61 -20.96
CA PHE A 75 13.14 -15.40 -20.98
C PHE A 75 13.39 -16.13 -22.31
N GLY A 76 12.59 -15.88 -23.36
CA GLY A 76 12.76 -16.50 -24.68
C GLY A 76 12.51 -18.01 -24.70
N ARG A 77 11.71 -18.53 -23.75
CA ARG A 77 11.42 -19.96 -23.59
C ARG A 77 10.07 -20.37 -24.19
N LYS A 78 9.45 -19.49 -24.99
CA LYS A 78 8.28 -19.69 -25.85
C LYS A 78 8.30 -18.74 -27.02
#